data_AF-A0A7S0N6L3-F1
#
_entry.id   AF-A0A7S0N6L3-F1
#
_cell.length_a   1.000
_cell.length_b   1.000
_cell.length_c   1.000
_cell.angle_alpha   90.00
_cell.angle_beta   90.00
_cell.angle_gamma   90.00
#
_symmetry.space_group_name_H-M   'P 1'
#
loop_
_entity.id
_entity.type
_entity.pdbx_description
1 polymer ?
#
loop_
_entity_poly.entity_id
_entity_poly.type
_entity_poly.pdbx_seq_one_letter_code
_entity_poly.pdbx_strand_id
1 'polypeptide(L)'
;CRATDPATGAPLDVAVPADLLLLAGTCIANEAVLTGESTPQWKSPIEERDEAEVFNPKADKHHIIFGGTKIIQHTPDKLARLRPPDRGCLALVQRTGFSTSQGKLMRTIMFSTERVTANTLESFLFIAVLLVFALMAAGYVLVDGLADEAR
;
A
#
# COMPACT_ATOMS: atom_id res chain seq x y z
N CYS A 1 19.73 1.00 8.10
CA CYS A 1 18.78 -0.10 7.79
C CYS A 1 19.45 -1.43 8.09
N ARG A 2 18.76 -2.33 8.81
CA ARG A 2 19.32 -3.60 9.26
C ARG A 2 18.50 -4.74 8.68
N ALA A 3 19.17 -5.70 8.03
CA ALA A 3 18.51 -6.86 7.41
C ALA A 3 18.54 -8.13 8.28
N THR A 4 19.30 -8.13 9.39
CA THR A 4 19.56 -9.33 10.21
C THR A 4 19.50 -9.03 11.70
N ASP A 5 19.04 -9.97 12.52
CA ASP A 5 18.96 -9.81 13.98
C ASP A 5 20.37 -9.78 14.65
N PRO A 6 20.68 -8.87 15.58
CA PRO A 6 21.95 -8.88 16.33
C PRO A 6 22.21 -10.10 17.18
N ALA A 7 21.17 -10.74 17.71
CA ALA A 7 21.29 -11.87 18.61
C ALA A 7 21.40 -13.19 17.84
N THR A 8 20.69 -13.28 16.71
CA THR A 8 20.43 -14.56 16.02
C THR A 8 21.03 -14.64 14.63
N GLY A 9 21.45 -13.53 14.02
CA GLY A 9 21.94 -13.48 12.63
C GLY A 9 20.89 -13.84 11.57
N ALA A 10 19.67 -14.14 11.99
CA ALA A 10 18.55 -14.52 11.13
C ALA A 10 18.07 -13.31 10.31
N PRO A 11 17.61 -13.52 9.06
CA PRO A 11 17.01 -12.46 8.26
C PRO A 11 15.79 -11.89 9.00
N LEU A 12 15.78 -10.57 9.20
CA LEU A 12 14.65 -9.87 9.78
C LEU A 12 13.59 -9.75 8.69
N ASP A 13 12.45 -10.42 8.86
CA ASP A 13 11.30 -10.27 7.97
C ASP A 13 10.51 -8.99 8.28
N VAL A 14 11.24 -7.90 8.53
CA VAL A 14 10.73 -6.61 8.97
C VAL A 14 10.77 -5.65 7.79
N ALA A 15 9.61 -5.09 7.46
CA ALA A 15 9.50 -4.07 6.43
C ALA A 15 10.13 -2.75 6.89
N VAL A 16 10.66 -1.98 5.95
CA VAL A 16 11.23 -0.66 6.21
C VAL A 16 10.11 0.28 6.72
N PRO A 17 10.29 1.00 7.84
CA PRO A 17 9.19 1.74 8.49
C PRO A 17 8.84 3.08 7.85
N ALA A 18 9.73 3.63 7.00
CA ALA A 18 9.63 4.97 6.45
C ALA A 18 10.30 5.04 5.07
N ASP A 19 10.09 6.11 4.31
CA ASP A 19 10.88 6.35 3.10
C ASP A 19 12.23 6.94 3.50
N LEU A 20 13.33 6.28 3.10
CA LEU A 20 14.69 6.58 3.51
C LEU A 20 15.56 6.89 2.29
N LEU A 21 16.39 7.93 2.37
CA LEU A 21 17.42 8.27 1.39
C LEU A 21 18.75 7.64 1.80
N LEU A 22 19.33 6.81 0.94
CA LEU A 22 20.57 6.09 1.23
C LEU A 22 21.76 7.05 1.17
N LEU A 23 22.46 7.22 2.29
CA LEU A 23 23.64 8.09 2.39
C LEU A 23 24.93 7.30 2.18
N ALA A 24 25.06 6.13 2.83
CA ALA A 24 26.25 5.30 2.69
C ALA A 24 25.91 3.80 2.79
N GLY A 25 26.65 3.01 2.03
CA GLY A 25 26.42 1.58 1.82
C GLY A 25 25.39 1.31 0.73
N THR A 26 25.41 0.10 0.19
CA THR A 26 24.48 -0.35 -0.85
C THR A 26 23.53 -1.40 -0.28
N CYS A 27 22.32 -1.50 -0.82
CA CYS A 27 21.39 -2.55 -0.41
C CYS A 27 20.55 -3.07 -1.57
N ILE A 28 20.07 -4.30 -1.42
CA ILE A 28 19.14 -4.94 -2.33
C ILE A 28 17.79 -5.01 -1.62
N ALA A 29 16.79 -4.36 -2.22
CA ALA A 29 15.44 -4.25 -1.66
C ALA A 29 14.43 -4.98 -2.55
N ASN A 30 13.49 -5.67 -1.92
CA ASN A 30 12.30 -6.20 -2.56
C ASN A 30 11.18 -5.17 -2.47
N GLU A 31 10.76 -4.65 -3.62
CA GLU A 31 9.71 -3.64 -3.76
C GLU A 31 8.36 -4.22 -4.21
N ALA A 32 8.22 -5.55 -4.29
CA ALA A 32 7.02 -6.21 -4.82
C ALA A 32 5.71 -5.74 -4.16
N VAL A 33 5.74 -5.38 -2.87
CA VAL A 33 4.56 -4.86 -2.14
C VAL A 33 4.10 -3.50 -2.65
N LEU A 34 5.00 -2.67 -3.18
CA LEU A 34 4.71 -1.31 -3.63
C LEU A 34 4.55 -1.21 -5.14
N THR A 35 5.41 -1.90 -5.90
CA THR A 35 5.47 -1.80 -7.37
C THR A 35 4.80 -2.97 -8.07
N GLY A 36 4.63 -4.11 -7.39
CA GLY A 36 4.19 -5.36 -8.01
C GLY A 36 5.27 -6.06 -8.83
N GLU A 37 6.50 -5.54 -8.85
CA GLU A 37 7.62 -6.15 -9.55
C GLU A 37 8.28 -7.23 -8.68
N SER A 38 8.36 -8.45 -9.20
CA SER A 38 8.96 -9.60 -8.48
C SER A 38 10.49 -9.61 -8.49
N THR A 39 11.13 -8.69 -9.21
CA THR A 39 12.60 -8.60 -9.31
C THR A 39 13.16 -7.71 -8.20
N PRO A 40 14.20 -8.16 -7.48
CA PRO A 40 14.86 -7.33 -6.47
C PRO A 40 15.55 -6.14 -7.13
N GLN A 41 15.46 -4.98 -6.48
CA GLN A 41 16.02 -3.72 -6.96
C GLN A 41 17.30 -3.38 -6.19
N TRP A 42 18.35 -3.03 -6.92
CA TRP A 42 19.61 -2.56 -6.33
C TRP A 42 19.52 -1.06 -6.02
N LYS A 43 19.92 -0.70 -4.80
CA LYS A 43 19.99 0.67 -4.30
C LYS A 43 21.41 1.08 -3.98
N SER A 44 21.81 2.24 -4.48
CA SER A 44 23.13 2.85 -4.26
C SER A 44 23.03 4.14 -3.45
N PRO A 45 24.08 4.52 -2.69
CA PRO A 45 24.08 5.74 -1.92
C PRO A 45 24.08 6.98 -2.81
N ILE A 46 23.55 8.09 -2.30
CA ILE A 46 23.56 9.38 -3.02
C ILE A 46 24.98 9.96 -3.18
N GLU A 47 25.94 9.53 -2.36
CA GLU A 47 27.35 9.95 -2.43
C GLU A 47 28.04 9.56 -3.75
N GLU A 48 27.51 8.60 -4.52
CA GLU A 48 28.02 8.24 -5.85
C GLU A 48 27.66 9.28 -6.94
N ARG A 49 26.84 10.28 -6.61
CA ARG A 49 26.35 11.30 -7.56
C ARG A 49 27.24 12.54 -7.54
N ASP A 50 27.33 13.23 -8.68
CA ASP A 50 27.94 14.55 -8.75
C ASP A 50 27.16 15.58 -7.92
N GLU A 51 27.88 16.29 -7.04
CA GLU A 51 27.31 17.31 -6.14
C GLU A 51 26.63 18.49 -6.89
N ALA A 52 26.91 18.63 -8.19
CA ALA A 52 26.37 19.69 -9.04
C ALA A 52 24.91 19.45 -9.48
N GLU A 53 24.39 18.23 -9.38
CA GLU A 53 23.04 17.92 -9.83
C GLU A 53 22.00 18.02 -8.70
N VAL A 54 20.92 18.76 -8.94
CA VAL A 54 19.82 18.89 -7.98
C VAL A 54 19.12 17.55 -7.79
N PHE A 55 19.09 17.07 -6.54
CA PHE A 55 18.40 15.85 -6.16
C PHE A 55 16.90 15.92 -6.49
N ASN A 56 16.39 14.98 -7.29
CA ASN A 56 14.99 14.88 -7.63
C ASN A 56 14.43 13.51 -7.22
N PRO A 57 13.57 13.43 -6.18
CA PRO A 57 13.07 12.17 -5.66
C PRO A 57 12.21 11.35 -6.65
N LYS A 58 11.78 11.94 -7.78
CA LYS A 58 11.06 11.20 -8.84
C LYS A 58 12.00 10.53 -9.83
N ALA A 59 13.14 11.16 -10.13
CA ALA A 59 14.15 10.62 -11.05
C ALA A 59 15.10 9.66 -10.30
N ASP A 60 15.43 9.98 -9.05
CA ASP A 60 16.49 9.35 -8.27
C ASP A 60 15.96 8.24 -7.33
N LYS A 61 15.04 7.42 -7.83
CA LYS A 61 14.41 6.35 -7.04
C LYS A 61 15.40 5.26 -6.62
N HIS A 62 16.51 5.10 -7.33
CA HIS A 62 17.57 4.12 -7.03
C HIS A 62 18.33 4.45 -5.73
N HIS A 63 18.28 5.70 -5.27
CA HIS A 63 18.89 6.13 -4.00
C HIS A 63 17.91 6.11 -2.82
N ILE A 64 16.63 5.84 -3.08
CA ILE A 64 15.56 5.86 -2.08
C ILE A 64 15.10 4.44 -1.78
N ILE A 65 15.05 4.11 -0.49
CA ILE A 65 14.43 2.91 0.05
C ILE A 65 13.04 3.29 0.51
N PHE A 66 12.01 2.69 -0.11
CA PHE A 66 10.63 3.01 0.24
C PHE A 66 10.16 2.27 1.49
N GLY A 67 9.31 2.92 2.28
CA GLY A 67 8.64 2.29 3.41
C GLY A 67 7.73 1.16 2.93
N GLY A 68 7.74 0.02 3.61
CA GLY A 68 7.02 -1.20 3.21
C GLY A 68 7.84 -2.19 2.37
N THR A 69 9.03 -1.81 1.92
CA THR A 69 9.96 -2.72 1.22
C THR A 69 10.69 -3.63 2.19
N LYS A 70 11.17 -4.79 1.72
CA LYS A 70 11.99 -5.72 2.51
C LYS A 70 13.44 -5.67 2.04
N ILE A 71 14.38 -5.49 2.97
CA ILE A 71 15.81 -5.50 2.63
C ILE A 71 16.30 -6.94 2.64
N ILE A 72 16.74 -7.44 1.49
CA ILE A 72 17.26 -8.80 1.34
C ILE A 72 18.73 -8.85 1.76
N GLN A 73 19.50 -7.87 1.28
CA GLN A 73 20.94 -7.80 1.51
C GLN A 73 21.37 -6.35 1.69
N HIS A 74 22.37 -6.15 2.53
CA HIS A 74 23.02 -4.87 2.72
C HIS A 74 24.53 -5.07 2.68
N THR A 75 25.23 -4.11 2.09
CA THR A 75 26.69 -4.04 2.06
C THR A 75 27.08 -2.72 2.71
N PRO A 76 27.71 -2.73 3.90
CA PRO A 76 28.17 -1.51 4.54
C PRO A 76 29.28 -0.87 3.74
N ASP A 77 29.28 0.45 3.67
CA ASP A 77 30.40 1.19 3.13
C ASP A 77 31.51 1.34 4.19
N LYS A 78 32.73 1.00 3.80
CA LYS A 78 33.93 1.05 4.65
C LYS A 78 34.52 2.45 4.73
N LEU A 79 34.23 3.30 3.74
CA LEU A 79 34.77 4.64 3.59
C LEU A 79 33.91 5.72 4.27
N ALA A 80 32.67 5.39 4.62
CA ALA A 80 31.77 6.29 5.31
C ALA A 80 32.35 6.82 6.63
N ARG A 81 32.28 8.15 6.80
CA ARG A 81 32.74 8.86 8.01
C ARG A 81 31.95 8.47 9.26
N LEU A 82 30.66 8.16 9.09
CA LEU A 82 29.78 7.66 10.14
C LEU A 82 29.46 6.19 9.88
N ARG A 83 29.94 5.30 10.76
CA ARG A 83 29.62 3.88 10.71
C ARG A 83 28.59 3.53 11.77
N PRO A 84 27.46 2.92 11.39
CA PRO A 84 26.54 2.42 12.39
C PRO A 84 27.15 1.18 13.09
N PRO A 85 26.91 1.01 14.40
CA PRO A 85 27.53 -0.05 15.20
C PRO A 85 27.09 -1.47 14.78
N ASP A 86 25.98 -1.57 14.05
CA ASP A 86 25.40 -2.81 13.55
C ASP A 86 25.91 -3.21 12.15
N ARG A 87 26.86 -2.46 11.57
CA ARG A 87 27.35 -2.66 10.19
C ARG A 87 26.24 -2.61 9.13
N GLY A 88 25.15 -1.91 9.41
CA GLY A 88 24.09 -1.65 8.44
C GLY A 88 24.43 -0.53 7.45
N CYS A 89 23.49 -0.21 6.56
CA CYS A 89 23.58 0.98 5.71
C CYS A 89 23.09 2.24 6.44
N LEU A 90 23.73 3.38 6.18
CA LEU A 90 23.34 4.68 6.70
C LEU A 90 22.34 5.33 5.75
N ALA A 91 21.19 5.76 6.27
CA ALA A 91 20.15 6.40 5.48
C ALA A 91 19.47 7.52 6.28
N LEU A 92 19.03 8.56 5.58
CA LEU A 92 18.28 9.69 6.12
C LEU A 92 16.78 9.46 5.95
N VAL A 93 15.98 9.74 6.98
CA VAL A 93 14.52 9.65 6.88
C VAL A 93 14.00 10.82 6.03
N GLN A 94 13.35 10.52 4.91
CA GLN A 94 12.77 11.54 4.03
C GLN A 94 11.28 11.78 4.33
N ARG A 95 10.50 10.70 4.48
CA ARG A 95 9.05 10.79 4.74
C ARG A 95 8.61 9.71 5.71
N THR A 96 7.62 10.03 6.55
CA THR A 96 7.06 9.13 7.56
C THR A 96 5.52 9.09 7.47
N GLY A 97 4.92 8.08 8.10
CA GLY A 97 3.46 7.93 8.21
C GLY A 97 2.73 7.89 6.87
N PHE A 98 1.59 8.59 6.76
CA PHE A 98 0.79 8.64 5.53
C PHE A 98 1.43 9.42 4.38
N SER A 99 2.55 10.10 4.61
CA SER A 99 3.29 10.82 3.57
C SER A 99 4.22 9.91 2.76
N THR A 100 4.47 8.67 3.24
CA THR A 100 5.28 7.67 2.52
C THR A 100 4.59 7.16 1.26
N SER A 101 5.33 6.52 0.36
CA SER A 101 4.76 5.85 -0.82
C SER A 101 3.67 4.83 -0.43
N GLN A 102 3.93 3.99 0.59
CA GLN A 102 2.95 3.04 1.11
C GLN A 102 1.74 3.73 1.76
N GLY A 103 2.01 4.74 2.58
CA GLY A 103 0.98 5.48 3.32
C GLY A 103 0.02 6.22 2.40
N LYS A 104 0.52 6.75 1.28
CA LYS A 104 -0.31 7.36 0.23
C LYS A 104 -1.21 6.34 -0.46
N LEU A 105 -0.69 5.15 -0.79
CA LEU A 105 -1.48 4.08 -1.36
C LEU A 105 -2.62 3.67 -0.40
N MET A 106 -2.30 3.46 0.88
CA MET A 106 -3.28 3.09 1.89
C MET A 106 -4.34 4.19 2.09
N ARG A 107 -3.91 5.45 2.12
CA ARG A 107 -4.81 6.62 2.14
C ARG A 107 -5.76 6.59 0.95
N THR A 108 -5.25 6.39 -0.27
CA THR A 108 -6.09 6.31 -1.47
C THR A 108 -7.09 5.17 -1.37
N ILE A 109 -6.72 3.97 -0.91
CA ILE A 109 -7.67 2.86 -0.74
C ILE A 109 -8.81 3.22 0.23
N MET A 110 -8.47 3.84 1.38
CA MET A 110 -9.45 4.27 2.37
C MET A 110 -10.42 5.32 1.84
N PHE A 111 -9.93 6.29 1.05
CA PHE A 111 -10.76 7.38 0.51
C PHE A 111 -11.40 7.08 -0.85
N SER A 112 -10.86 6.11 -1.61
CA SER A 112 -11.40 5.64 -2.89
C SER A 112 -12.50 4.60 -2.71
N THR A 113 -12.73 4.14 -1.49
CA THR A 113 -14.02 3.54 -1.13
C THR A 113 -15.06 4.66 -1.02
N GLU A 114 -15.22 5.45 -2.09
CA GLU A 114 -16.45 6.18 -2.26
C GLU A 114 -17.55 5.13 -2.21
N ARG A 115 -18.46 5.32 -1.25
CA ARG A 115 -19.62 4.44 -1.13
C ARG A 115 -20.23 4.37 -2.52
N VAL A 116 -20.37 3.16 -3.06
CA VAL A 116 -21.11 2.91 -4.29
C VAL A 116 -22.60 3.11 -3.98
N THR A 117 -22.98 4.29 -3.53
CA THR A 117 -24.35 4.71 -3.21
C THR A 117 -25.08 5.20 -4.47
N ALA A 118 -24.36 5.39 -5.58
CA ALA A 118 -24.96 5.69 -6.88
C ALA A 118 -25.91 4.57 -7.36
N ASN A 119 -25.65 3.33 -6.97
CA ASN A 119 -26.47 2.17 -7.37
C ASN A 119 -27.80 2.04 -6.59
N THR A 120 -28.11 2.97 -5.68
CA THR A 120 -29.29 2.84 -4.82
C THR A 120 -30.59 3.27 -5.49
N LEU A 121 -30.59 4.26 -6.39
CA LEU A 121 -31.84 4.76 -6.99
C LEU A 121 -32.43 3.79 -8.00
N GLU A 122 -31.64 3.31 -8.97
CA GLU A 122 -32.10 2.30 -9.94
C GLU A 122 -32.55 1.00 -9.25
N SER A 123 -31.79 0.56 -8.23
CA SER A 123 -32.16 -0.61 -7.41
C SER A 123 -33.46 -0.38 -6.63
N PHE A 124 -33.67 0.82 -6.08
CA PHE A 124 -34.89 1.15 -5.35
C PHE A 124 -36.11 1.21 -6.27
N LEU A 125 -35.96 1.75 -7.49
CA LEU A 125 -37.01 1.74 -8.50
C LEU A 125 -37.40 0.30 -8.88
N PHE A 126 -36.41 -0.58 -9.08
CA PHE A 126 -36.65 -1.99 -9.36
C PHE A 126 -37.45 -2.68 -8.24
N ILE A 127 -37.05 -2.48 -6.98
CA ILE A 127 -37.77 -3.02 -5.81
C ILE A 127 -39.20 -2.47 -5.74
N ALA A 128 -39.39 -1.18 -6.01
CA ALA A 128 -40.72 -0.56 -5.97
C ALA A 128 -41.68 -1.16 -7.01
N VAL A 129 -41.22 -1.42 -8.24
CA VAL A 129 -42.03 -2.07 -9.28
C VAL A 129 -42.44 -3.48 -8.87
N LEU A 130 -41.51 -4.27 -8.33
CA LEU A 130 -41.82 -5.62 -7.85
C LEU A 130 -42.84 -5.61 -6.69
N LEU A 131 -42.75 -4.63 -5.80
CA LEU A 131 -43.67 -4.48 -4.66
C LEU A 131 -45.11 -4.23 -5.14
N VAL A 132 -45.30 -3.39 -6.17
CA VAL A 132 -46.64 -3.12 -6.73
C VAL A 132 -47.29 -4.38 -7.30
N PHE A 133 -46.54 -5.18 -8.08
CA PHE A 133 -47.06 -6.44 -8.61
C PHE A 133 -47.40 -7.43 -7.50
N ALA A 134 -46.58 -7.53 -6.46
CA ALA A 134 -46.84 -8.39 -5.31
C ALA A 134 -48.12 -8.00 -4.57
N LEU A 135 -48.35 -6.70 -4.35
CA LEU A 135 -49.58 -6.21 -3.70
C LEU A 135 -50.82 -6.45 -4.56
N MET A 136 -50.75 -6.22 -5.88
CA MET A 136 -51.86 -6.51 -6.78
C MET A 136 -52.22 -8.01 -6.78
N ALA A 137 -51.22 -8.88 -6.89
CA ALA A 137 -51.44 -10.33 -6.88
C ALA A 137 -51.99 -10.81 -5.53
N ALA A 138 -51.41 -10.35 -4.42
CA ALA A 138 -51.90 -10.70 -3.08
C ALA A 138 -53.33 -10.19 -2.84
N GLY A 139 -53.65 -8.98 -3.29
CA GLY A 139 -55.00 -8.42 -3.22
C GLY A 139 -56.01 -9.22 -4.04
N TYR A 140 -55.67 -9.59 -5.28
CA TYR A 140 -56.53 -10.43 -6.12
C TYR A 140 -56.79 -11.78 -5.46
N VAL A 141 -55.74 -12.48 -5.01
CA VAL A 141 -55.85 -13.80 -4.35
C VAL A 141 -56.67 -13.71 -3.06
N LEU A 142 -56.54 -12.62 -2.29
CA LEU A 142 -57.32 -12.45 -1.07
C LEU A 142 -58.82 -12.24 -1.36
N VAL A 143 -59.17 -11.47 -2.38
CA VAL A 143 -60.57 -11.26 -2.77
C VAL A 143 -61.17 -12.54 -3.32
N ASP A 144 -60.45 -13.27 -4.18
CA ASP A 144 -60.88 -14.54 -4.75
C ASP A 144 -61.03 -15.62 -3.65
N GLY A 145 -60.06 -15.71 -2.73
CA GLY A 145 -60.12 -16.62 -1.59
C GLY A 145 -61.31 -16.35 -0.66
N LEU A 146 -61.59 -15.07 -0.34
CA LEU A 146 -62.74 -14.71 0.49
C LEU A 146 -64.08 -14.91 -0.24
N ALA A 147 -64.10 -14.81 -1.57
CA ALA A 147 -65.30 -15.05 -2.38
C ALA A 147 -65.65 -16.54 -2.48
N ASP A 148 -64.65 -17.42 -2.56
CA ASP A 148 -64.84 -18.88 -2.56
C ASP A 148 -65.29 -19.40 -1.17
N GLU A 149 -64.87 -18.75 -0.08
CA GLU A 149 -65.28 -19.13 1.28
C GLU A 149 -66.73 -18.71 1.61
N ALA A 150 -67.30 -17.80 0.83
CA ALA A 150 -68.68 -17.33 0.96
C ALA A 150 -69.71 -18.18 0.16
N ARG A 151 -69.28 -19.25 -0.51
CA ARG A 151 -70.12 -20.18 -1.29
C ARG A 151 -70.23 -21.55 -0.62
#